data_AF-A0A2V5Q5M9-F1
#
_entry.id   AF-A0A2V5Q5M9-F1
#
_cell.length_a   1.000
_cell.length_b   1.000
_cell.length_c   1.000
_cell.angle_alpha   90.00
_cell.angle_beta   90.00
_cell.angle_gamma   90.00
#
_symmetry.space_group_name_H-M   'P 1'
#
loop_
_entity.id
_entity.type
_entity.pdbx_description
1 polymer ?
#
loop_
_entity_poly.entity_id
_entity_poly.type
_entity_poly.pdbx_seq_one_letter_code
_entity_poly.pdbx_strand_id
1 'polypeptide(L)'
;MARAGGRGPGFRIEERQADRRVGKSSRWEGPLRSDSPLDERRGAKAPPTLPSLPETGCEGASRGFYFPMRNLGDGMPLSLAGSLLVAHPNMLDPNFRRAVLFIYEHDANEGAGGLIINRPLDKQVVDLVNEEPPEGLADIPVFLGGPVGKNQLMFAAFEWDAGSGLRLNHNVGVDEAHQMAGEDPTSVRAFVGYAGWSAGQLEAEMKEKAWILQQPTRESLTPDRLPKLWFEIMRGLGPWYKLLAAAPDDPSLN
;
A
#
# COMPACT_ATOMS: atom_id res chain seq x y z
N MET A 1 -24.36 -12.34 -30.17
CA MET A 1 -23.90 -13.60 -29.56
C MET A 1 -23.25 -13.27 -28.23
N ALA A 2 -23.89 -13.61 -27.12
CA ALA A 2 -23.37 -13.42 -25.77
C ALA A 2 -22.38 -14.55 -25.43
N ARG A 3 -21.26 -14.24 -24.78
CA ARG A 3 -20.42 -15.23 -24.09
C ARG A 3 -20.32 -14.85 -22.62
N ALA A 4 -20.64 -15.85 -21.80
CA ALA A 4 -20.81 -15.81 -20.37
C ALA A 4 -19.48 -15.69 -19.62
N GLY A 5 -19.48 -14.89 -18.54
CA GLY A 5 -18.43 -14.87 -17.54
C GLY A 5 -18.44 -16.12 -16.69
N GLY A 6 -17.27 -16.77 -16.59
CA GLY A 6 -17.00 -17.87 -15.67
C GLY A 6 -16.46 -17.33 -14.35
N ARG A 7 -17.22 -17.55 -13.27
CA ARG A 7 -16.78 -17.34 -11.89
C ARG A 7 -15.86 -18.50 -11.49
N GLY A 8 -14.61 -18.22 -11.14
CA GLY A 8 -13.72 -19.17 -10.47
C GLY A 8 -14.09 -19.32 -8.98
N PRO A 9 -13.81 -20.48 -8.35
CA PRO A 9 -14.27 -20.77 -7.00
C PRO A 9 -13.39 -20.07 -5.97
N GLY A 10 -13.87 -18.94 -5.42
CA GLY A 10 -13.28 -18.34 -4.23
C GLY A 10 -13.69 -19.14 -2.99
N PHE A 11 -12.72 -19.60 -2.20
CA PHE A 11 -12.98 -20.21 -0.89
C PHE A 11 -13.55 -19.15 0.06
N ARG A 12 -14.70 -19.46 0.67
CA ARG A 12 -15.39 -18.61 1.64
C ARG A 12 -14.89 -18.94 3.05
N ILE A 13 -14.28 -17.97 3.72
CA ILE A 13 -14.01 -18.03 5.17
C ILE A 13 -15.30 -17.56 5.88
N GLU A 14 -15.96 -18.44 6.64
CA GLU A 14 -17.09 -18.04 7.48
C GLU A 14 -16.63 -17.66 8.90
N GLU A 15 -17.10 -16.50 9.34
CA GLU A 15 -16.76 -15.85 10.59
C GLU A 15 -17.78 -16.25 11.68
N ARG A 16 -17.29 -16.81 12.80
CA ARG A 16 -18.15 -17.02 13.99
C ARG A 16 -18.45 -15.66 14.62
N GLN A 17 -19.70 -15.22 14.50
CA GLN A 17 -20.20 -14.00 15.12
C GLN A 17 -20.16 -14.05 16.66
N ALA A 18 -19.61 -13.01 17.26
CA ALA A 18 -19.84 -12.65 18.66
C ALA A 18 -20.67 -11.36 18.71
N ASP A 19 -21.90 -11.52 19.19
CA ASP A 19 -22.91 -10.50 19.48
C ASP A 19 -22.42 -9.49 20.54
N ARG A 20 -22.56 -8.19 20.26
CA ARG A 20 -23.14 -7.23 21.23
C ARG A 20 -23.42 -5.82 20.66
N ARG A 21 -24.73 -5.58 20.55
CA ARG A 21 -25.53 -4.37 20.89
C ARG A 21 -25.11 -2.96 20.44
N VAL A 22 -26.00 -2.46 19.57
CA VAL A 22 -26.29 -1.08 19.18
C VAL A 22 -26.72 -0.18 20.35
N GLY A 23 -26.19 1.04 20.38
CA GLY A 23 -26.73 2.19 21.12
C GLY A 23 -26.95 3.38 20.18
N LYS A 24 -28.20 3.85 20.08
CA LYS A 24 -28.69 4.94 19.21
C LYS A 24 -28.49 6.33 19.86
N SER A 25 -28.62 7.36 19.00
CA SER A 25 -29.02 8.77 19.28
C SER A 25 -27.86 9.71 19.66
N SER A 26 -27.74 10.96 19.19
CA SER A 26 -28.78 11.92 18.75
C SER A 26 -28.21 13.02 17.85
N ARG A 27 -29.03 13.39 16.87
CA ARG A 27 -29.04 14.61 16.05
C ARG A 27 -29.33 15.86 16.91
N TRP A 28 -28.64 16.97 16.62
CA TRP A 28 -29.07 18.34 16.98
C TRP A 28 -28.63 19.34 15.90
N GLU A 29 -29.55 20.21 15.48
CA GLU A 29 -29.39 21.28 14.48
C GLU A 29 -29.65 22.66 15.11
N GLY A 30 -28.75 23.62 14.84
CA GLY A 30 -28.97 25.08 14.67
C GLY A 30 -29.10 26.01 15.91
N PRO A 31 -29.09 27.37 15.75
CA PRO A 31 -28.75 28.17 14.55
C PRO A 31 -27.94 29.50 14.75
N LEU A 32 -27.37 30.01 13.64
CA LEU A 32 -27.27 31.40 13.10
C LEU A 32 -26.62 32.63 13.82
N ARG A 33 -25.79 33.34 12.99
CA ARG A 33 -25.50 34.80 12.86
C ARG A 33 -24.52 35.45 13.88
N SER A 34 -23.69 36.46 13.57
CA SER A 34 -23.45 37.32 12.37
C SER A 34 -22.19 38.22 12.55
N ASP A 35 -21.66 38.71 11.42
CA ASP A 35 -20.96 40.00 11.15
C ASP A 35 -19.51 40.30 11.63
N SER A 36 -18.57 40.30 10.65
CA SER A 36 -17.68 41.36 10.09
C SER A 36 -17.28 42.60 10.95
N PRO A 37 -16.21 43.40 10.64
CA PRO A 37 -15.53 43.58 9.35
C PRO A 37 -13.98 43.83 9.33
N LEU A 38 -13.42 43.76 8.10
CA LEU A 38 -12.33 44.56 7.45
C LEU A 38 -11.16 45.14 8.28
N ASP A 39 -9.92 44.85 7.84
CA ASP A 39 -8.90 45.90 7.65
C ASP A 39 -7.89 45.55 6.54
N GLU A 40 -7.38 46.61 5.93
CA GLU A 40 -6.70 46.78 4.65
C GLU A 40 -5.17 46.71 4.71
N ARG A 41 -4.58 46.22 3.61
CA ARG A 41 -3.28 46.63 2.99
C ARG A 41 -1.97 46.49 3.80
N ARG A 42 -1.00 45.78 3.21
CA ARG A 42 0.20 46.35 2.52
C ARG A 42 1.28 45.27 2.29
N GLY A 43 1.88 45.30 1.09
CA GLY A 43 3.32 45.06 0.93
C GLY A 43 3.77 43.67 0.49
N ALA A 44 3.58 43.35 -0.80
CA ALA A 44 4.38 42.33 -1.47
C ALA A 44 5.84 42.80 -1.57
N LYS A 45 6.76 42.06 -0.95
CA LYS A 45 8.20 42.08 -1.27
C LYS A 45 8.64 40.66 -1.60
N ALA A 46 9.12 40.46 -2.82
CA ALA A 46 9.74 39.23 -3.27
C ALA A 46 11.03 38.93 -2.46
N PRO A 47 11.29 37.68 -2.06
CA PRO A 47 12.53 37.32 -1.39
C PRO A 47 13.72 37.32 -2.37
N PRO A 48 14.94 37.63 -1.91
CA PRO A 48 16.13 37.75 -2.76
C PRO A 48 16.64 36.40 -3.27
N THR A 49 17.11 36.42 -4.53
CA THR A 49 17.74 35.31 -5.26
C THR A 49 19.01 34.84 -4.55
N LEU A 50 19.09 33.53 -4.23
CA LEU A 50 20.29 32.89 -3.69
C LEU A 50 21.36 32.70 -4.79
N PRO A 51 22.66 32.85 -4.48
CA PRO A 51 23.74 32.59 -5.43
C PRO A 51 23.90 31.10 -5.70
N SER A 52 24.15 30.76 -6.97
CA SER A 52 24.48 29.42 -7.45
C SER A 52 25.82 28.94 -6.89
N LEU A 53 25.83 27.75 -6.28
CA LEU A 53 27.04 27.05 -5.86
C LEU A 53 27.53 26.10 -6.98
N PRO A 54 28.85 25.87 -7.08
CA PRO A 54 29.46 25.17 -8.20
C PRO A 54 29.21 23.66 -8.17
N GLU A 55 29.06 23.07 -9.35
CA GLU A 55 29.01 21.63 -9.55
C GLU A 55 30.41 21.03 -9.33
N THR A 56 30.57 20.28 -8.24
CA THR A 56 31.69 19.35 -8.07
C THR A 56 31.14 17.95 -7.87
N GLY A 57 31.49 17.06 -8.80
CA GLY A 57 31.17 15.64 -8.73
C GLY A 57 31.88 14.94 -7.58
N CYS A 58 31.19 13.93 -7.04
CA CYS A 58 31.81 12.82 -6.32
C CYS A 58 31.11 11.53 -6.75
N GLU A 59 31.90 10.62 -7.30
CA GLU A 59 31.60 9.21 -7.55
C GLU A 59 31.31 8.44 -6.25
N GLY A 60 30.48 7.40 -6.38
CA GLY A 60 30.53 6.24 -5.49
C GLY A 60 29.67 6.28 -4.22
N ALA A 61 28.36 6.10 -4.36
CA ALA A 61 27.53 5.50 -3.32
C ALA A 61 26.28 4.86 -3.93
N SER A 62 26.02 3.61 -3.57
CA SER A 62 24.86 2.80 -3.97
C SER A 62 23.56 3.60 -3.83
N ARG A 63 23.04 4.07 -4.97
CA ARG A 63 21.82 4.87 -5.05
C ARG A 63 20.61 3.98 -4.77
N GLY A 64 20.11 4.01 -3.54
CA GLY A 64 18.66 3.88 -3.34
C GLY A 64 18.01 5.02 -4.12
N PHE A 65 17.30 4.70 -5.19
CA PHE A 65 16.59 5.69 -6.00
C PHE A 65 15.41 6.25 -5.19
N TYR A 66 15.72 7.19 -4.30
CA TYR A 66 14.74 8.15 -3.82
C TYR A 66 14.35 9.01 -5.03
N PHE A 67 13.09 8.91 -5.47
CA PHE A 67 12.49 9.96 -6.29
C PHE A 67 12.04 11.06 -5.31
N PRO A 68 12.83 12.13 -5.10
CA PRO A 68 12.35 13.26 -4.34
C PRO A 68 11.08 13.78 -5.01
N MET A 69 10.04 13.99 -4.22
CA MET A 69 8.81 14.67 -4.62
C MET A 69 9.07 16.19 -4.82
N ARG A 70 10.17 16.55 -5.49
CA ARG A 70 10.52 17.91 -5.91
C ARG A 70 10.22 18.01 -7.40
N ASN A 71 9.16 18.75 -7.71
CA ASN A 71 8.60 19.02 -9.03
C ASN A 71 8.00 17.81 -9.77
N LEU A 72 6.79 17.43 -9.35
CA LEU A 72 5.74 17.02 -10.29
C LEU A 72 4.99 18.28 -10.74
N GLY A 73 5.73 19.21 -11.36
CA GLY A 73 5.15 20.09 -12.37
C GLY A 73 5.27 19.31 -13.68
N ASP A 74 4.13 19.03 -14.31
CA ASP A 74 3.99 18.26 -15.55
C ASP A 74 4.24 16.74 -15.44
N GLY A 75 3.17 16.00 -15.10
CA GLY A 75 2.99 14.59 -15.45
C GLY A 75 3.11 13.59 -14.29
N MET A 76 2.01 13.33 -13.57
CA MET A 76 1.87 12.05 -12.87
C MET A 76 2.08 10.92 -13.90
N PRO A 77 2.77 9.82 -13.56
CA PRO A 77 2.89 8.70 -14.47
C PRO A 77 1.49 8.26 -14.90
N LEU A 78 1.32 7.94 -16.18
CA LEU A 78 0.03 7.53 -16.76
C LEU A 78 -0.63 6.40 -15.95
N SER A 79 0.18 5.57 -15.29
CA SER A 79 -0.29 4.56 -14.33
C SER A 79 0.71 4.37 -13.19
N LEU A 80 0.19 4.06 -12.00
CA LEU A 80 0.96 3.70 -10.81
C LEU A 80 1.13 2.17 -10.66
N ALA A 81 0.57 1.38 -11.59
CA ALA A 81 0.73 -0.07 -11.59
C ALA A 81 2.22 -0.46 -11.66
N GLY A 82 2.60 -1.53 -10.94
CA GLY A 82 3.99 -1.97 -10.79
C GLY A 82 4.78 -1.21 -9.72
N SER A 83 4.19 -0.18 -9.09
CA SER A 83 4.87 0.62 -8.07
C SER A 83 4.48 0.22 -6.65
N LEU A 84 5.31 0.62 -5.69
CA LEU A 84 5.04 0.53 -4.26
C LEU A 84 4.49 1.86 -3.73
N LEU A 85 3.36 1.81 -3.02
CA LEU A 85 2.87 2.91 -2.20
C LEU A 85 3.24 2.68 -0.74
N VAL A 86 4.01 3.61 -0.21
CA VAL A 86 4.49 3.55 1.18
C VAL A 86 3.70 4.58 1.98
N ALA A 87 2.97 4.12 2.98
CA ALA A 87 2.16 5.00 3.81
C ALA A 87 3.05 6.06 4.47
N HIS A 88 2.65 7.33 4.37
CA HIS A 88 3.35 8.40 5.05
C HIS A 88 3.31 8.18 6.58
N PRO A 89 4.35 8.55 7.35
CA PRO A 89 4.35 8.36 8.82
C PRO A 89 3.17 9.01 9.55
N ASN A 90 2.61 10.08 8.99
CA ASN A 90 1.44 10.78 9.54
C ASN A 90 0.09 10.17 9.12
N MET A 91 0.08 9.03 8.42
CA MET A 91 -1.16 8.36 8.02
C MET A 91 -1.94 7.90 9.26
N LEU A 92 -3.14 8.46 9.43
CA LEU A 92 -3.99 8.21 10.60
C LEU A 92 -4.92 7.00 10.41
N ASP A 93 -5.15 6.55 9.19
CA ASP A 93 -5.99 5.38 8.94
C ASP A 93 -5.32 4.12 9.52
N PRO A 94 -5.92 3.44 10.51
CA PRO A 94 -5.36 2.24 11.11
C PRO A 94 -5.19 1.10 10.09
N ASN A 95 -6.01 1.05 9.03
CA ASN A 95 -5.91 0.03 7.99
C ASN A 95 -4.64 0.19 7.16
N PHE A 96 -4.07 1.40 7.05
CA PHE A 96 -2.92 1.68 6.19
C PHE A 96 -1.71 2.26 6.92
N ARG A 97 -1.81 2.51 8.23
CA ARG A 97 -0.71 2.96 9.06
C ARG A 97 0.51 2.03 8.91
N ARG A 98 1.66 2.60 8.55
CA ARG A 98 2.91 1.86 8.29
C ARG A 98 2.77 0.75 7.23
N ALA A 99 1.79 0.84 6.34
CA ALA A 99 1.63 -0.13 5.26
C ALA A 99 2.56 0.17 4.09
N VAL A 100 2.98 -0.88 3.40
CA VAL A 100 3.60 -0.84 2.07
C VAL A 100 2.70 -1.66 1.16
N LEU A 101 2.17 -1.02 0.12
CA LEU A 101 1.25 -1.62 -0.82
C LEU A 101 1.92 -1.75 -2.17
N PHE A 102 1.68 -2.87 -2.84
CA PHE A 102 1.99 -3.05 -4.25
C PHE A 102 0.74 -2.79 -5.08
N ILE A 103 0.84 -1.93 -6.10
CA ILE A 103 -0.26 -1.60 -6.99
C ILE A 103 -0.18 -2.50 -8.22
N TYR A 104 -1.14 -3.41 -8.34
CA TYR A 104 -1.19 -4.34 -9.47
C TYR A 104 -2.02 -3.80 -10.63
N GLU A 105 -2.93 -2.87 -10.37
CA GLU A 105 -3.79 -2.25 -11.37
C GLU A 105 -4.07 -0.78 -11.01
N HIS A 106 -4.05 0.10 -12.00
CA HIS A 106 -4.31 1.51 -11.81
C HIS A 106 -4.75 2.21 -13.10
N ASP A 107 -5.97 2.74 -13.08
CA ASP A 107 -6.52 3.67 -14.06
C ASP A 107 -7.23 4.82 -13.34
N ALA A 108 -6.96 6.07 -13.73
CA ALA A 108 -7.51 7.23 -13.04
C ALA A 108 -9.04 7.33 -13.11
N ASN A 109 -9.67 6.75 -14.13
CA ASN A 109 -11.11 6.81 -14.37
C ASN A 109 -11.84 5.54 -13.94
N GLU A 110 -11.16 4.40 -13.84
CA GLU A 110 -11.76 3.13 -13.37
C GLU A 110 -11.44 2.83 -11.90
N GLY A 111 -10.31 3.33 -11.39
CA GLY A 111 -9.84 3.13 -10.02
C GLY A 111 -8.51 2.38 -9.93
N ALA A 112 -8.19 1.89 -8.74
CA ALA A 112 -6.93 1.19 -8.51
C ALA A 112 -7.09 -0.03 -7.61
N GLY A 113 -6.22 -1.01 -7.80
CA GLY A 113 -6.13 -2.23 -7.01
C GLY A 113 -4.72 -2.44 -6.46
N GLY A 114 -4.63 -2.78 -5.18
CA GLY A 114 -3.36 -3.06 -4.54
C GLY A 114 -3.46 -4.04 -3.38
N LEU A 115 -2.29 -4.57 -3.00
CA LEU A 115 -2.13 -5.47 -1.85
C LEU A 115 -1.10 -4.91 -0.88
N ILE A 116 -1.41 -4.92 0.41
CA ILE A 116 -0.44 -4.68 1.47
C ILE A 116 0.50 -5.90 1.52
N ILE A 117 1.79 -5.67 1.32
CA ILE A 117 2.81 -6.74 1.26
C ILE A 117 3.63 -6.90 2.53
N ASN A 118 3.58 -5.91 3.44
CA ASN A 118 4.45 -5.84 4.62
C ASN A 118 3.79 -6.30 5.92
N ARG A 119 2.65 -6.99 5.85
CA ARG A 119 1.88 -7.42 7.01
C ARG A 119 1.62 -8.92 6.98
N PRO A 120 2.60 -9.75 7.37
CA PRO A 120 2.34 -11.16 7.57
C PRO A 120 1.32 -11.34 8.71
N LEU A 121 0.47 -12.35 8.56
CA LEU A 121 -0.34 -12.88 9.64
C LEU A 121 0.41 -14.04 10.27
N ASP A 122 0.19 -14.26 11.57
CA ASP A 122 0.67 -15.44 12.28
C ASP A 122 -0.23 -16.65 11.98
N LYS A 123 -0.42 -16.92 10.68
CA LYS A 123 -1.29 -17.94 10.10
C LYS A 123 -0.70 -18.44 8.79
N GLN A 124 -0.93 -19.71 8.53
CA GLN A 124 -0.65 -20.36 7.26
C GLN A 124 -1.95 -20.64 6.51
N VAL A 125 -1.85 -21.07 5.26
CA VAL A 125 -3.04 -21.39 4.43
C VAL A 125 -3.89 -22.46 5.11
N VAL A 126 -3.26 -23.50 5.67
CA VAL A 126 -3.96 -24.60 6.38
C VAL A 126 -4.84 -24.11 7.53
N ASP A 127 -4.49 -22.98 8.17
CA ASP A 127 -5.27 -22.42 9.28
C ASP A 127 -6.55 -21.69 8.81
N LEU A 128 -6.67 -21.41 7.51
CA LEU A 128 -7.74 -20.61 6.93
C LEU A 128 -8.68 -21.40 6.02
N VAL A 129 -8.25 -22.57 5.54
CA VAL A 129 -9.05 -23.44 4.69
C VAL A 129 -9.71 -24.54 5.53
N ASN A 130 -10.95 -24.89 5.18
CA ASN A 130 -11.65 -26.00 5.84
C ASN A 130 -11.33 -27.36 5.20
N GLU A 131 -10.91 -27.34 3.94
CA GLU A 131 -10.49 -28.53 3.20
C GLU A 131 -8.98 -28.62 3.22
N GLU A 132 -8.44 -29.84 3.26
CA GLU A 132 -6.99 -30.06 3.29
C GLU A 132 -6.38 -29.50 2.00
N PRO A 133 -5.51 -28.47 2.10
CA PRO A 133 -4.92 -27.87 0.91
C PRO A 133 -3.96 -28.87 0.26
N PRO A 134 -3.73 -28.77 -1.06
CA PRO A 134 -2.70 -29.55 -1.74
C PRO A 134 -1.34 -29.46 -1.01
N GLU A 135 -0.58 -30.56 -1.05
CA GLU A 135 0.73 -30.65 -0.42
C GLU A 135 1.63 -29.47 -0.85
N GLY A 136 2.35 -28.83 0.07
CA GLY A 136 3.18 -27.65 -0.25
C GLY A 136 2.44 -26.30 -0.30
N LEU A 137 1.10 -26.26 -0.38
CA LEU A 137 0.34 -25.03 -0.16
C LEU A 137 0.01 -24.78 1.32
N ALA A 138 -0.05 -25.85 2.12
CA ALA A 138 -0.42 -25.81 3.53
C ALA A 138 0.42 -24.81 4.34
N ASP A 139 1.74 -24.85 4.15
CA ASP A 139 2.72 -24.11 4.94
C ASP A 139 2.95 -22.67 4.44
N ILE A 140 2.26 -22.25 3.36
CA ILE A 140 2.46 -20.91 2.80
C ILE A 140 1.99 -19.85 3.82
N PRO A 141 2.85 -18.87 4.16
CA PRO A 141 2.48 -17.81 5.08
C PRO A 141 1.42 -16.89 4.45
N VAL A 142 0.46 -16.47 5.27
CA VAL A 142 -0.63 -15.61 4.83
C VAL A 142 -0.33 -14.16 5.21
N PHE A 143 -0.63 -13.23 4.31
CA PHE A 143 -0.47 -11.80 4.52
C PHE A 143 -1.83 -11.11 4.55
N LEU A 144 -1.96 -10.02 5.31
CA LEU A 144 -3.12 -9.14 5.22
C LEU A 144 -2.94 -8.24 4.00
N GLY A 145 -3.72 -8.45 2.94
CA GLY A 145 -3.64 -7.69 1.70
C GLY A 145 -4.45 -6.39 1.72
N GLY A 146 -5.45 -6.24 2.59
CA GLY A 146 -6.16 -4.98 2.78
C GLY A 146 -7.47 -5.08 3.55
N PRO A 147 -8.21 -3.96 3.67
CA PRO A 147 -9.42 -3.89 4.48
C PRO A 147 -10.64 -4.55 3.82
N VAL A 148 -10.64 -4.72 2.50
CA VAL A 148 -11.78 -5.26 1.73
C VAL A 148 -11.61 -6.77 1.56
N GLY A 149 -12.69 -7.54 1.69
CA GLY A 149 -12.66 -8.97 1.37
C GLY A 149 -11.82 -9.83 2.33
N LYS A 150 -11.75 -9.47 3.62
CA LYS A 150 -10.97 -10.18 4.66
C LYS A 150 -11.36 -11.65 4.89
N ASN A 151 -12.40 -12.13 4.20
CA ASN A 151 -12.90 -13.50 4.28
C ASN A 151 -12.59 -14.30 3.01
N GLN A 152 -11.76 -13.76 2.12
CA GLN A 152 -11.34 -14.38 0.88
C GLN A 152 -9.83 -14.54 0.87
N LEU A 153 -9.39 -15.77 0.62
CA LEU A 153 -8.00 -16.11 0.39
C LEU A 153 -7.68 -15.94 -1.09
N MET A 154 -6.58 -15.27 -1.38
CA MET A 154 -6.07 -15.01 -2.73
C MET A 154 -4.63 -15.51 -2.82
N PHE A 155 -4.32 -16.29 -3.85
CA PHE A 155 -2.95 -16.64 -4.18
C PHE A 155 -2.41 -15.65 -5.20
N ALA A 156 -1.23 -15.13 -4.93
CA ALA A 156 -0.57 -14.19 -5.80
C ALA A 156 0.90 -14.53 -6.01
N ALA A 157 1.37 -14.37 -7.24
CA ALA A 157 2.75 -14.63 -7.64
C ALA A 157 3.40 -13.35 -8.16
N PHE A 158 4.63 -13.10 -7.70
CA PHE A 158 5.42 -11.93 -8.09
C PHE A 158 6.39 -12.31 -9.21
N GLU A 159 6.26 -11.64 -10.35
CA GLU A 159 7.06 -11.93 -11.54
C GLU A 159 7.84 -10.68 -11.98
N TRP A 160 9.12 -10.84 -12.26
CA TRP A 160 9.96 -9.77 -12.80
C TRP A 160 9.96 -9.83 -14.31
N ASP A 161 9.25 -8.91 -14.95
CA ASP A 161 9.27 -8.75 -16.40
C ASP A 161 10.42 -7.82 -16.84
N ALA A 162 11.14 -8.23 -17.88
CA ALA A 162 12.36 -7.57 -18.34
C ALA A 162 12.12 -6.15 -18.91
N GLY A 163 10.87 -5.76 -19.19
CA GLY A 163 10.53 -4.44 -19.72
C GLY A 163 9.62 -3.59 -18.83
N SER A 164 8.77 -4.21 -18.00
CA SER A 164 7.77 -3.50 -17.19
C SER A 164 7.98 -3.58 -15.67
N GLY A 165 9.07 -4.21 -15.23
CA GLY A 165 9.41 -4.30 -13.81
C GLY A 165 8.63 -5.41 -13.11
N LEU A 166 8.32 -5.19 -11.83
CA LEU A 166 7.59 -6.17 -11.03
C LEU A 166 6.12 -6.19 -11.44
N ARG A 167 5.60 -7.38 -11.70
CA ARG A 167 4.18 -7.66 -11.87
C ARG A 167 3.69 -8.58 -10.76
N LEU A 168 2.39 -8.47 -10.49
CA LEU A 168 1.70 -9.38 -9.59
C LEU A 168 0.58 -10.05 -10.37
N ASN A 169 0.67 -11.37 -10.51
CA ASN A 169 -0.49 -12.16 -10.87
C ASN A 169 -1.28 -12.41 -9.58
N HIS A 170 -2.43 -11.75 -9.42
CA HIS A 170 -3.26 -11.84 -8.21
C HIS A 170 -4.37 -12.89 -8.32
N ASN A 171 -4.45 -13.61 -9.45
CA ASN A 171 -5.47 -14.61 -9.71
C ASN A 171 -4.83 -15.95 -10.06
N VAL A 172 -3.86 -16.37 -9.25
CA VAL A 172 -3.21 -17.68 -9.39
C VAL A 172 -4.20 -18.73 -8.90
N GLY A 173 -4.54 -19.68 -9.76
CA GLY A 173 -5.41 -20.80 -9.37
C GLY A 173 -4.72 -21.70 -8.35
N VAL A 174 -5.48 -22.47 -7.56
CA VAL A 174 -4.89 -23.37 -6.55
C VAL A 174 -3.92 -24.38 -7.17
N ASP A 175 -4.27 -24.97 -8.30
CA ASP A 175 -3.42 -25.95 -8.99
C ASP A 175 -2.13 -25.32 -9.54
N GLU A 176 -2.22 -24.08 -10.02
CA GLU A 176 -1.07 -23.31 -10.51
C GLU A 176 -0.17 -22.88 -9.34
N ALA A 177 -0.79 -22.40 -8.25
CA ALA A 177 -0.11 -22.05 -7.02
C ALA A 177 0.66 -23.25 -6.45
N HIS A 178 0.05 -24.43 -6.46
CA HIS A 178 0.68 -25.67 -6.00
C HIS A 178 1.90 -26.04 -6.85
N GLN A 179 1.79 -25.95 -8.17
CA GLN A 179 2.91 -26.22 -9.09
C GLN A 179 4.07 -25.24 -8.86
N MET A 180 3.76 -23.94 -8.80
CA MET A 180 4.78 -22.90 -8.57
C MET A 180 5.44 -23.03 -7.20
N ALA A 181 4.66 -23.29 -6.15
CA ALA A 181 5.19 -23.50 -4.79
C ALA A 181 6.06 -24.76 -4.69
N GLY A 182 5.77 -25.79 -5.48
CA GLY A 182 6.60 -27.00 -5.59
C GLY A 182 7.96 -26.74 -6.23
N GLU A 183 8.07 -25.77 -7.14
CA GLU A 183 9.34 -25.36 -7.75
C GLU A 183 10.12 -24.39 -6.85
N ASP A 184 9.45 -23.37 -6.32
CA ASP A 184 9.98 -22.39 -5.39
C ASP A 184 8.90 -21.97 -4.39
N PRO A 185 9.01 -22.34 -3.10
CA PRO A 185 8.04 -21.97 -2.07
C PRO A 185 7.87 -20.46 -1.88
N THR A 186 8.82 -19.64 -2.35
CA THR A 186 8.77 -18.17 -2.23
C THR A 186 8.11 -17.47 -3.42
N SER A 187 7.83 -18.22 -4.49
CA SER A 187 7.22 -17.70 -5.73
C SER A 187 5.77 -17.31 -5.56
N VAL A 188 5.04 -18.01 -4.67
CA VAL A 188 3.62 -17.81 -4.39
C VAL A 188 3.43 -17.29 -2.98
N ARG A 189 2.45 -16.40 -2.80
CA ARG A 189 2.01 -15.90 -1.50
C ARG A 189 0.51 -15.94 -1.39
N ALA A 190 0.04 -16.14 -0.17
CA ALA A 190 -1.36 -16.06 0.16
C ALA A 190 -1.68 -14.71 0.79
N PHE A 191 -2.75 -14.06 0.34
CA PHE A 191 -3.24 -12.80 0.87
C PHE A 191 -4.70 -12.95 1.31
N VAL A 192 -5.04 -12.26 2.40
CA VAL A 192 -6.41 -12.11 2.87
C VAL A 192 -6.84 -10.66 2.67
N GLY A 193 -7.87 -10.50 1.86
CA GLY A 193 -8.38 -9.19 1.46
C GLY A 193 -7.43 -8.40 0.56
N TYR A 194 -7.91 -7.24 0.12
CA TYR A 194 -7.20 -6.34 -0.78
C TYR A 194 -7.51 -4.87 -0.46
N ALA A 195 -6.72 -3.97 -1.03
CA ALA A 195 -6.96 -2.54 -1.02
C ALA A 195 -7.48 -2.13 -2.40
N GLY A 196 -8.57 -1.37 -2.42
CA GLY A 196 -9.18 -0.86 -3.65
C GLY A 196 -9.45 0.63 -3.49
N TRP A 197 -9.23 1.36 -4.58
CA TRP A 197 -9.54 2.78 -4.69
C TRP A 197 -10.57 2.97 -5.79
N SER A 198 -11.52 3.86 -5.53
CA SER A 198 -12.45 4.33 -6.56
C SER A 198 -11.74 5.27 -7.54
N ALA A 199 -12.35 5.52 -8.70
CA ALA A 199 -11.87 6.47 -9.70
C ALA A 199 -11.48 7.82 -9.08
N GLY A 200 -10.26 8.29 -9.36
CA GLY A 200 -9.70 9.54 -8.88
C GLY A 200 -9.35 9.59 -7.38
N GLN A 201 -9.66 8.54 -6.60
CA GLN A 201 -9.43 8.54 -5.15
C GLN A 201 -7.93 8.46 -4.84
N LEU A 202 -7.21 7.56 -5.51
CA LEU A 202 -5.78 7.41 -5.26
C LEU A 202 -5.02 8.69 -5.63
N GLU A 203 -5.39 9.36 -6.71
CA GLU A 203 -4.80 10.63 -7.12
C GLU A 203 -5.05 11.74 -6.09
N ALA A 204 -6.23 11.76 -5.47
CA ALA A 204 -6.52 12.68 -4.38
C ALA A 204 -5.60 12.41 -3.17
N GLU A 205 -5.45 11.16 -2.76
CA GLU A 205 -4.57 10.75 -1.66
C GLU A 205 -3.08 11.04 -1.96
N MET A 206 -2.65 10.87 -3.22
CA MET A 206 -1.32 11.27 -3.68
C MET A 206 -1.09 12.78 -3.60
N LYS A 207 -2.09 13.59 -3.97
CA LYS A 207 -2.03 15.07 -3.85
C LYS A 207 -1.95 15.52 -2.39
N GLU A 208 -2.63 14.82 -1.50
CA GLU A 208 -2.58 15.05 -0.05
C GLU A 208 -1.29 14.55 0.60
N LYS A 209 -0.37 13.95 -0.17
CA LYS A 209 0.90 13.37 0.31
C LYS A 209 0.68 12.27 1.35
N ALA A 210 -0.44 11.57 1.24
CA ALA A 210 -0.78 10.44 2.09
C ALA A 210 0.14 9.23 1.81
N TRP A 211 0.65 9.14 0.57
CA TRP A 211 1.51 8.07 0.08
C TRP A 211 2.85 8.60 -0.43
N ILE A 212 3.88 7.78 -0.29
CA ILE A 212 5.20 7.97 -0.89
C ILE A 212 5.38 6.89 -1.96
N LEU A 213 5.56 7.31 -3.21
CA LEU A 213 5.78 6.40 -4.33
C LEU A 213 7.22 5.87 -4.31
N GLN A 214 7.39 4.57 -4.46
CA GLN A 214 8.68 3.89 -4.58
C GLN A 214 8.63 2.84 -5.69
N GLN A 215 9.79 2.55 -6.28
CA GLN A 215 9.93 1.43 -7.22
C GLN A 215 10.33 0.17 -6.46
N PRO A 216 9.71 -0.99 -6.72
CA PRO A 216 10.11 -2.23 -6.09
C PRO A 216 11.52 -2.64 -6.55
N THR A 217 12.23 -3.31 -5.65
CA THR A 217 13.51 -3.96 -5.93
C THR A 217 13.41 -5.44 -5.56
N ARG A 218 14.24 -6.31 -6.15
CA ARG A 218 14.24 -7.75 -5.81
C ARG A 218 14.40 -7.99 -4.31
N GLU A 219 15.28 -7.22 -3.68
CA GLU A 219 15.51 -7.25 -2.24
C GLU A 219 14.31 -6.81 -1.40
N SER A 220 13.52 -5.84 -1.88
CA SER A 220 12.35 -5.36 -1.14
C SER A 220 11.24 -6.40 -1.00
N LEU A 221 11.24 -7.43 -1.85
CA LEU A 221 10.24 -8.49 -1.81
C LEU A 221 10.66 -9.68 -0.94
N THR A 222 11.87 -9.72 -0.38
CA THR A 222 12.30 -10.87 0.43
C THR A 222 11.38 -11.05 1.65
N PRO A 223 10.77 -12.24 1.87
CA PRO A 223 9.78 -12.47 2.93
C PRO A 223 10.22 -11.99 4.32
N ASP A 224 11.46 -12.27 4.73
CA ASP A 224 11.99 -11.88 6.03
C ASP A 224 12.14 -10.36 6.22
N ARG A 225 12.23 -9.61 5.11
CA ARG A 225 12.37 -8.15 5.11
C ARG A 225 11.04 -7.44 5.06
N LEU A 226 9.99 -8.08 4.51
CA LEU A 226 8.67 -7.48 4.34
C LEU A 226 8.15 -6.82 5.62
N PRO A 227 8.17 -7.45 6.81
CA PRO A 227 7.61 -6.82 8.01
C PRO A 227 8.33 -5.53 8.41
N LYS A 228 9.61 -5.41 8.04
CA LYS A 228 10.47 -4.24 8.32
C LYS A 228 10.56 -3.28 7.15
N LEU A 229 9.98 -3.62 5.99
CA LEU A 229 10.16 -2.90 4.73
C LEU A 229 9.79 -1.42 4.84
N TRP A 230 8.68 -1.11 5.50
CA TRP A 230 8.26 0.28 5.72
C TRP A 230 9.35 1.09 6.43
N PHE A 231 9.91 0.54 7.52
CA PHE A 231 10.95 1.20 8.28
C PHE A 231 12.25 1.32 7.48
N GLU A 232 12.62 0.28 6.73
CA GLU A 232 13.80 0.29 5.86
C GLU A 232 13.71 1.37 4.79
N ILE A 233 12.56 1.49 4.13
CA ILE A 233 12.30 2.54 3.14
C ILE A 233 12.39 3.91 3.82
N MET A 234 11.65 4.14 4.90
CA MET A 234 11.64 5.43 5.60
C MET A 234 13.02 5.88 6.05
N ARG A 235 13.83 4.95 6.56
CA ARG A 235 15.22 5.20 6.95
C ARG A 235 16.08 5.64 5.76
N GLY A 236 15.81 5.10 4.57
CA GLY A 236 16.47 5.47 3.31
C GLY A 236 16.09 6.85 2.78
N LEU A 237 14.89 7.37 3.09
CA LEU A 237 14.43 8.68 2.60
C LEU A 237 15.14 9.87 3.28
N GLY A 238 15.74 9.65 4.45
CA GLY A 238 16.60 10.64 5.12
C GLY A 238 16.44 10.72 6.64
N PRO A 239 17.25 11.57 7.31
CA PRO A 239 17.30 11.64 8.78
C PRO A 239 15.96 11.98 9.43
N TRP A 240 15.16 12.85 8.81
CA TRP A 240 13.85 13.24 9.32
C TRP A 240 12.85 12.06 9.32
N TYR A 241 12.77 11.32 8.22
CA TYR A 241 11.91 10.14 8.11
C TYR A 241 12.36 9.01 9.03
N LYS A 242 13.67 8.85 9.25
CA LYS A 242 14.22 7.92 10.23
C LYS A 242 13.72 8.22 11.65
N LEU A 243 13.67 9.49 12.06
CA LEU A 243 13.16 9.88 13.38
C LEU A 243 11.67 9.57 13.51
N LEU A 244 10.86 9.93 12.50
CA LEU A 244 9.43 9.64 12.49
C LEU A 244 9.12 8.13 12.48
N ALA A 245 9.93 7.34 11.78
CA ALA A 245 9.79 5.90 11.74
C ALA A 245 10.16 5.21 13.06
N ALA A 246 11.04 5.81 13.86
CA ALA A 246 11.44 5.32 15.16
C ALA A 246 10.47 5.71 16.30
N ALA A 247 9.52 6.62 16.04
CA ALA A 247 8.53 6.99 17.04
C ALA A 247 7.66 5.78 17.43
N PRO A 248 7.37 5.55 18.73
CA PRO A 248 6.46 4.50 19.16
C PRO A 248 5.05 4.75 18.60
N ASP A 249 4.27 3.68 18.46
CA ASP A 249 2.93 3.81 17.86
C ASP A 249 1.95 4.60 18.73
N ASP A 250 2.22 4.66 20.03
CA ASP A 250 1.50 5.45 21.01
C ASP A 250 2.50 6.32 21.79
N PRO A 251 2.45 7.66 21.65
CA PRO A 251 3.34 8.56 22.36
C PRO A 251 3.06 8.62 23.87
N SER A 252 1.96 8.03 24.35
CA SER A 252 1.61 7.95 25.78
C SER A 252 2.29 6.78 26.52
N LEU A 253 3.01 5.90 25.81
CA LEU A 253 3.72 4.75 26.39
C LEU A 253 5.16 5.06 26.87
N ASN A 254 5.52 6.33 27.08
CA ASN A 254 6.82 6.76 27.64
C ASN A 254 6.70 7.22 29.09
#